data_AF-A0A2H4VE40-F1
#
_entry.id   AF-A0A2H4VE40-F1
#
_cell.length_a   1.000
_cell.length_b   1.000
_cell.length_c   1.000
_cell.angle_alpha   90.00
_cell.angle_beta   90.00
_cell.angle_gamma   90.00
#
_symmetry.space_group_name_H-M   'P 1'
#
loop_
_entity.id
_entity.type
_entity.pdbx_description
1 polymer ?
#
loop_
_entity_poly.entity_id
_entity_poly.type
_entity_poly.pdbx_seq_one_letter_code
_entity_poly.pdbx_strand_id
1 'polypeptide(L)'
;MGVTCTNALELGVDIGSLDGVIISGYPGTMISTWQQAGRAGRGENESLIIMVAFENALDQYLMKHPEFLFHKSHENAVIDLNNKKITHGHLLCATKELPLTVDDFERYFDADFDSLEELRQGGIIKETGYGLTYAGRKDPAFSVSLDQISSDHFKVFHDKRLMETMDRQHAYSEAHEGAVLINQGETYIVDSFNLPQRSINVKKMDVDYHTQALKNVDVSIVKELDKRKIGNFEVYFGEVKVTQDFYKYKTMIYGKTLSTHNLELPPLKYHTRGLWFTIPGMVADSLENIFTKKDAYAGSLHGAEHALISMFPLLVLCDRFDIGGLSTNYHPETGKATIFIYDAYEGGIGLSEKAVEVMEKLVEVTRDMVKSCQCSKGCPTCIYSPKCGNDNKPLHKNGTIFLLDAILKMIKCEKMDLPTESILEHPPHITGPVKTQAIGGEGYQEFENPRNLTKKGESFYFNGNHQEALKCFQKVIEMDENNLTAWKYQGMILEHQDDHQGAIESFKKALEIHKEDDETFYYLAVSHYNNGCLKECKDTSKKLIKRRKDWDDAWCILAMSLQALGDEEEAVKAYQKALSINPLNEDAADNLNELLD
;
A
#
# COMPACT_ATOMS: atom_id res chain seq x y z
N MET A 1 -12.93 17.65 -38.27
CA MET A 1 -12.56 16.22 -38.18
C MET A 1 -11.87 16.05 -36.83
N GLY A 2 -12.18 15.02 -36.05
CA GLY A 2 -11.62 14.84 -34.71
C GLY A 2 -11.14 13.40 -34.52
N VAL A 3 -10.13 13.21 -33.68
CA VAL A 3 -9.56 11.90 -33.35
C VAL A 3 -9.49 11.78 -31.84
N THR A 4 -9.93 10.64 -31.31
CA THR A 4 -9.74 10.27 -29.90
C THR A 4 -8.66 9.19 -29.86
N CYS A 5 -7.65 9.37 -29.01
CA CYS A 5 -6.51 8.47 -28.93
C CYS A 5 -6.03 8.32 -27.48
N THR A 6 -5.21 7.31 -27.23
CA THR A 6 -4.41 7.20 -26.00
C THR A 6 -3.13 8.05 -26.12
N ASN A 7 -2.20 7.88 -25.20
CA ASN A 7 -0.82 8.38 -25.30
C ASN A 7 -0.06 7.92 -26.56
N ALA A 8 -0.62 7.01 -27.38
CA ALA A 8 -0.01 6.57 -28.64
C ALA A 8 0.28 7.73 -29.61
N LEU A 9 -0.48 8.83 -29.57
CA LEU A 9 -0.19 10.03 -30.38
C LEU A 9 0.80 11.00 -29.73
N GLU A 10 1.33 10.70 -28.54
CA GLU A 10 2.53 11.38 -28.02
C GLU A 10 3.75 11.05 -28.87
N LEU A 11 3.80 9.83 -29.41
CA LEU A 11 4.84 9.39 -30.33
C LEU A 11 4.90 10.31 -31.55
N GLY A 12 6.10 10.70 -31.97
CA GLY A 12 6.40 11.66 -33.06
C GLY A 12 5.91 11.29 -34.47
N VAL A 13 4.82 10.54 -34.59
CA VAL A 13 4.11 10.24 -35.83
C VAL A 13 3.59 11.52 -36.46
N ASP A 14 3.76 11.63 -37.78
CA ASP A 14 3.23 12.74 -38.55
C ASP A 14 1.74 12.55 -38.81
N ILE A 15 0.93 13.27 -38.05
CA ILE A 15 -0.52 13.36 -38.20
C ILE A 15 -0.93 14.77 -38.69
N GLY A 16 0.04 15.57 -39.16
CA GLY A 16 -0.15 16.98 -39.45
C GLY A 16 -0.23 17.86 -38.20
N SER A 17 -1.04 18.92 -38.27
CA SER A 17 -1.33 19.83 -37.16
C SER A 17 -2.80 19.78 -36.82
N LEU A 18 -3.13 19.77 -35.53
CA LEU A 18 -4.48 19.98 -35.05
C LEU A 18 -4.72 21.47 -34.77
N ASP A 19 -5.98 21.90 -34.84
CA ASP A 19 -6.41 23.24 -34.41
C ASP A 19 -6.67 23.29 -32.91
N GLY A 20 -6.94 22.15 -32.27
CA GLY A 20 -7.06 22.06 -30.83
C GLY A 20 -6.91 20.65 -30.26
N VAL A 21 -6.60 20.59 -28.97
CA VAL A 21 -6.39 19.35 -28.20
C VAL A 21 -7.20 19.42 -26.92
N ILE A 22 -7.88 18.33 -26.59
CA ILE A 22 -8.49 18.13 -25.27
C ILE A 22 -7.71 17.02 -24.57
N ILE A 23 -7.03 17.37 -23.49
CA ILE A 23 -6.30 16.44 -22.62
C ILE A 23 -7.27 16.01 -21.51
N SER A 24 -7.59 14.72 -21.45
CA SER A 24 -8.50 14.15 -20.45
C SER A 24 -7.71 13.61 -19.26
N GLY A 25 -7.63 14.40 -18.20
CA GLY A 25 -6.80 14.15 -17.01
C GLY A 25 -5.33 14.50 -17.24
N TYR A 26 -4.57 14.69 -16.16
CA TYR A 26 -3.13 14.86 -16.28
C TYR A 26 -2.50 13.54 -16.77
N PRO A 27 -1.71 13.54 -17.87
CA PRO A 27 -1.07 12.33 -18.42
C PRO A 27 -0.03 11.64 -17.53
N GLY A 28 0.11 12.04 -16.27
CA GLY A 28 1.10 11.55 -15.32
C GLY A 28 2.41 12.34 -15.32
N THR A 29 2.78 12.98 -16.46
CA THR A 29 4.02 13.76 -16.60
C THR A 29 3.81 15.08 -17.35
N MET A 30 4.62 16.08 -17.02
CA MET A 30 4.65 17.38 -17.69
C MET A 30 5.14 17.21 -19.12
N ILE A 31 6.12 16.33 -19.33
CA ILE A 31 6.62 15.98 -20.66
C ILE A 31 5.47 15.48 -21.55
N SER A 32 4.69 14.51 -21.11
CA SER A 32 3.53 13.99 -21.85
C SER A 32 2.48 15.08 -22.05
N THR A 33 2.20 15.91 -21.03
CA THR A 33 1.26 17.04 -21.14
C THR A 33 1.66 17.99 -22.28
N TRP A 34 2.93 18.40 -22.33
CA TRP A 34 3.45 19.31 -23.34
C TRP A 34 3.55 18.64 -24.72
N GLN A 35 3.86 17.34 -24.79
CA GLN A 35 3.84 16.60 -26.05
C GLN A 35 2.43 16.47 -26.64
N GLN A 36 1.43 16.20 -25.80
CA GLN A 36 0.03 16.18 -26.21
C GLN A 36 -0.44 17.57 -26.64
N ALA A 37 -0.14 18.61 -25.86
CA ALA A 37 -0.47 19.99 -26.18
C ALA A 37 0.15 20.44 -27.52
N GLY A 38 1.42 20.08 -27.78
CA GLY A 38 2.15 20.39 -29.01
C GLY A 38 1.66 19.68 -30.28
N ARG A 39 0.58 18.88 -30.17
CA ARG A 39 -0.13 18.34 -31.35
C ARG A 39 -1.04 19.38 -32.01
N ALA A 40 -1.42 20.42 -31.29
CA ALA A 40 -2.07 21.59 -31.87
C ALA A 40 -1.09 22.76 -32.04
N GLY A 41 -1.35 23.63 -33.02
CA GLY A 41 -0.63 24.89 -33.18
C GLY A 41 0.71 24.82 -33.92
N ARG A 42 0.85 23.93 -34.91
CA ARG A 42 2.03 23.93 -35.81
C ARG A 42 1.87 24.83 -37.04
N GLY A 43 0.69 25.41 -37.25
CA GLY A 43 0.37 26.35 -38.33
C GLY A 43 0.35 27.81 -37.89
N GLU A 44 -0.14 28.71 -38.76
CA GLU A 44 -0.28 30.15 -38.45
C GLU A 44 -1.61 30.48 -37.76
N ASN A 45 -2.57 29.56 -37.76
CA ASN A 45 -3.87 29.75 -37.13
C ASN A 45 -3.78 29.65 -35.61
N GLU A 46 -4.71 30.33 -34.92
CA GLU A 46 -4.89 30.17 -33.48
C GLU A 46 -5.18 28.72 -33.13
N SER A 47 -4.61 28.24 -32.02
CA SER A 47 -4.84 26.90 -31.50
C SER A 47 -5.35 26.94 -30.06
N LEU A 48 -6.10 25.90 -29.68
CA LEU A 48 -6.69 25.78 -28.35
C LEU A 48 -6.30 24.46 -27.69
N ILE A 49 -5.77 24.53 -26.47
CA ILE A 49 -5.49 23.36 -25.64
C ILE A 49 -6.34 23.45 -24.38
N ILE A 50 -7.16 22.43 -24.14
CA ILE A 50 -8.02 22.32 -22.95
C ILE A 50 -7.57 21.08 -22.18
N MET A 51 -7.18 21.25 -20.92
CA MET A 51 -6.97 20.13 -20.01
C MET A 51 -8.13 20.02 -19.03
N VAL A 52 -8.77 18.85 -19.00
CA VAL A 52 -9.91 18.55 -18.13
C VAL A 52 -9.42 17.62 -17.03
N ALA A 53 -9.18 18.16 -15.83
CA ALA A 53 -8.64 17.42 -14.70
C ALA A 53 -9.62 16.37 -14.14
N PHE A 54 -9.10 15.23 -13.70
CA PHE A 54 -9.83 14.23 -12.93
C PHE A 54 -9.83 14.51 -11.43
N GLU A 55 -10.62 13.74 -10.67
CA GLU A 55 -10.76 13.87 -9.22
C GLU A 55 -9.58 13.27 -8.41
N ASN A 56 -8.49 12.88 -9.07
CA ASN A 56 -7.33 12.31 -8.37
C ASN A 56 -6.44 13.41 -7.75
N ALA A 57 -5.57 13.01 -6.81
CA ALA A 57 -4.74 13.95 -6.03
C ALA A 57 -3.81 14.81 -6.88
N LEU A 58 -3.14 14.21 -7.88
CA LEU A 58 -2.15 14.87 -8.71
C LEU A 58 -2.79 15.93 -9.61
N ASP A 59 -3.88 15.56 -10.30
CA ASP A 59 -4.67 16.46 -11.15
C ASP A 59 -5.17 17.67 -10.35
N GLN A 60 -5.82 17.42 -9.20
CA GLN A 60 -6.39 18.49 -8.38
C GLN A 60 -5.32 19.39 -7.76
N TYR A 61 -4.14 18.85 -7.44
CA TYR A 61 -3.01 19.66 -7.00
C TYR A 61 -2.51 20.57 -8.12
N LEU A 62 -2.31 20.04 -9.33
CA LEU A 62 -1.88 20.83 -10.49
C LEU A 62 -2.87 21.95 -10.85
N MET A 63 -4.17 21.71 -10.72
CA MET A 63 -5.19 22.75 -10.95
C MET A 63 -5.14 23.90 -9.94
N LYS A 64 -4.73 23.61 -8.70
CA LYS A 64 -4.54 24.63 -7.66
C LYS A 64 -3.18 25.31 -7.75
N HIS A 65 -2.21 24.63 -8.35
CA HIS A 65 -0.82 25.05 -8.47
C HIS A 65 -0.34 25.03 -9.95
N PRO A 66 -1.00 25.79 -10.85
CA PRO A 66 -0.70 25.75 -12.28
C PRO A 66 0.72 26.20 -12.59
N GLU A 67 1.40 26.90 -11.68
CA GLU A 67 2.81 27.26 -11.80
C GLU A 67 3.72 26.05 -12.03
N PHE A 68 3.34 24.85 -11.55
CA PHE A 68 4.09 23.62 -11.82
C PHE A 68 4.11 23.28 -13.30
N LEU A 69 3.05 23.53 -14.06
CA LEU A 69 3.00 23.26 -15.50
C LEU A 69 3.82 24.25 -16.32
N PHE A 70 3.91 25.50 -15.88
CA PHE A 70 4.47 26.60 -16.68
C PHE A 70 5.88 27.06 -16.28
N HIS A 71 6.28 26.87 -15.02
CA HIS A 71 7.52 27.47 -14.48
C HIS A 71 8.54 26.47 -13.96
N LYS A 72 8.16 25.20 -13.78
CA LYS A 72 9.06 24.18 -13.23
C LYS A 72 9.88 23.50 -14.32
N SER A 73 11.08 23.04 -13.98
CA SER A 73 11.84 22.12 -14.82
C SER A 73 11.08 20.79 -14.97
N HIS A 74 11.20 20.16 -16.14
CA HIS A 74 10.66 18.83 -16.42
C HIS A 74 11.09 17.78 -15.39
N GLU A 75 10.33 16.69 -15.28
CA GLU A 75 10.63 15.56 -14.40
C GLU A 75 12.03 14.99 -14.64
N ASN A 76 12.61 14.40 -13.61
CA ASN A 76 13.87 13.67 -13.73
C ASN A 76 13.62 12.33 -14.41
N ALA A 77 14.16 12.13 -15.62
CA ALA A 77 14.28 10.81 -16.21
C ALA A 77 15.32 10.01 -15.43
N VAL A 78 14.93 8.84 -14.93
CA VAL A 78 15.79 7.96 -14.13
C VAL A 78 16.04 6.68 -14.89
N ILE A 79 17.30 6.26 -14.93
CA ILE A 79 17.73 4.97 -15.44
C ILE A 79 18.66 4.34 -14.40
N ASP A 80 18.36 3.11 -13.99
CA ASP A 80 19.28 2.31 -13.17
C ASP A 80 20.17 1.47 -14.09
N LEU A 81 21.43 1.90 -14.23
CA LEU A 81 22.43 1.18 -15.01
C LEU A 81 22.96 -0.07 -14.29
N ASN A 82 22.62 -0.24 -13.00
CA ASN A 82 23.14 -1.27 -12.12
C ASN A 82 22.09 -2.32 -11.74
N ASN A 83 20.93 -2.37 -12.42
CA ASN A 83 19.99 -3.47 -12.22
C ASN A 83 20.61 -4.78 -12.73
N LYS A 84 20.98 -5.66 -11.79
CA LYS A 84 21.65 -6.94 -12.07
C LYS A 84 20.90 -7.83 -13.06
N LYS A 85 19.56 -7.80 -13.10
CA LYS A 85 18.78 -8.60 -14.06
C LYS A 85 18.97 -8.10 -15.50
N ILE A 86 18.97 -6.77 -15.67
CA ILE A 86 19.16 -6.11 -16.96
C ILE A 86 20.61 -6.28 -17.40
N THR A 87 21.59 -5.95 -16.55
CA THR A 87 23.01 -6.06 -16.88
C THR A 87 23.42 -7.50 -17.17
N HIS A 88 22.89 -8.49 -16.45
CA HIS A 88 23.11 -9.91 -16.73
C HIS A 88 22.65 -10.31 -18.14
N GLY A 89 21.46 -9.91 -18.55
CA GLY A 89 20.97 -10.17 -19.92
C GLY A 89 21.85 -9.53 -20.99
N HIS A 90 22.22 -8.26 -20.80
CA HIS A 90 23.12 -7.55 -21.71
C HIS A 90 24.54 -8.14 -21.74
N LEU A 91 25.05 -8.65 -20.62
CA LEU A 91 26.34 -9.33 -20.56
C LEU A 91 26.36 -10.61 -21.40
N LEU A 92 25.28 -11.39 -21.37
CA LEU A 92 25.14 -12.57 -22.23
C LEU A 92 25.13 -12.19 -23.72
N CYS A 93 24.44 -11.11 -24.07
CA CYS A 93 24.42 -10.60 -25.45
C CYS A 93 25.81 -10.12 -25.87
N ALA A 94 26.47 -9.31 -25.04
CA ALA A 94 27.79 -8.77 -25.32
C ALA A 94 28.85 -9.88 -25.49
N THR A 95 28.90 -10.86 -24.58
CA THR A 95 29.82 -12.02 -24.67
C THR A 95 29.51 -12.97 -25.83
N LYS A 96 28.30 -12.89 -26.40
CA LYS A 96 27.93 -13.62 -27.62
C LYS A 96 28.39 -12.87 -28.87
N GLU A 97 28.29 -11.56 -28.87
CA GLU A 97 28.68 -10.69 -29.97
C GLU A 97 30.20 -10.62 -30.13
N LEU A 98 30.92 -10.41 -29.02
CA LEU A 98 32.37 -10.28 -28.98
C LEU A 98 32.96 -10.92 -27.71
N PRO A 99 34.14 -11.57 -27.79
CA PRO A 99 34.87 -11.98 -26.59
C PRO A 99 35.20 -10.76 -25.72
N LEU A 100 34.81 -10.79 -24.44
CA LEU A 100 35.08 -9.71 -23.50
C LEU A 100 36.33 -9.98 -22.68
N THR A 101 37.16 -8.97 -22.48
CA THR A 101 38.26 -9.02 -21.51
C THR A 101 37.78 -8.65 -20.10
N VAL A 102 38.61 -8.86 -19.09
CA VAL A 102 38.33 -8.39 -17.71
C VAL A 102 38.21 -6.86 -17.67
N ASP A 103 39.06 -6.15 -18.42
CA ASP A 103 39.02 -4.69 -18.51
C ASP A 103 37.71 -4.17 -19.15
N ASP A 104 37.20 -4.87 -20.16
CA ASP A 104 35.89 -4.55 -20.75
C ASP A 104 34.76 -4.72 -19.73
N PHE A 105 34.89 -5.72 -18.86
CA PHE A 105 33.89 -6.00 -17.84
C PHE A 105 33.82 -4.90 -16.78
N GLU A 106 34.97 -4.46 -16.26
CA GLU A 106 35.03 -3.32 -15.34
C GLU A 106 34.50 -2.04 -15.98
N ARG A 107 34.81 -1.81 -17.26
CA ARG A 107 34.46 -0.58 -17.96
C ARG A 107 32.98 -0.45 -18.30
N TYR A 108 32.33 -1.52 -18.76
CA TYR A 108 30.98 -1.46 -19.31
C TYR A 108 29.90 -2.06 -18.41
N PHE A 109 30.27 -2.89 -17.43
CA PHE A 109 29.34 -3.61 -16.56
C PHE A 109 29.59 -3.35 -15.07
N ASP A 110 30.32 -2.26 -14.76
CA ASP A 110 30.66 -1.81 -13.40
C ASP A 110 31.15 -2.93 -12.48
N ALA A 111 31.92 -3.86 -13.05
CA ALA A 111 32.55 -4.95 -12.30
C ALA A 111 31.55 -5.84 -11.51
N ASP A 112 30.38 -6.19 -12.06
CA ASP A 112 29.47 -7.20 -11.47
C ASP A 112 30.05 -8.63 -11.53
N PHE A 113 31.23 -8.82 -10.92
CA PHE A 113 32.02 -10.03 -10.98
C PHE A 113 31.28 -11.22 -10.38
N ASP A 114 30.35 -10.97 -9.46
CA ASP A 114 29.47 -11.99 -8.90
C ASP A 114 28.62 -12.64 -9.99
N SER A 115 27.93 -11.83 -10.82
CA SER A 115 27.13 -12.32 -11.95
C SER A 115 27.99 -13.03 -13.00
N LEU A 116 29.18 -12.50 -13.28
CA LEU A 116 30.11 -13.12 -14.22
C LEU A 116 30.57 -14.49 -13.71
N GLU A 117 30.92 -14.60 -12.44
CA GLU A 117 31.40 -15.84 -11.84
C GLU A 117 30.27 -16.87 -11.76
N GLU A 118 29.05 -16.46 -11.43
CA GLU A 118 27.86 -17.32 -11.47
C GLU A 118 27.62 -17.89 -12.89
N LEU A 119 27.79 -17.07 -13.93
CA LEU A 119 27.68 -17.49 -15.33
C LEU A 119 28.82 -18.40 -15.78
N ARG A 120 30.04 -18.18 -15.27
CA ARG A 120 31.20 -19.06 -15.50
C ARG A 120 30.99 -20.42 -14.86
N GLN A 121 30.57 -20.46 -13.60
CA GLN A 121 30.27 -21.69 -12.87
C GLN A 121 29.11 -22.46 -13.50
N GLY A 122 28.08 -21.75 -13.97
CA GLY A 122 26.98 -22.31 -14.76
C GLY A 122 27.38 -22.80 -16.16
N GLY A 123 28.62 -22.54 -16.61
CA GLY A 123 29.13 -22.92 -17.92
C GLY A 123 28.49 -22.18 -19.09
N ILE A 124 27.76 -21.10 -18.81
CA ILE A 124 27.09 -20.24 -19.81
C ILE A 124 28.12 -19.31 -20.45
N ILE A 125 29.10 -18.85 -19.68
CA ILE A 125 30.27 -18.11 -20.18
C ILE A 125 31.51 -18.99 -20.03
N LYS A 126 32.38 -18.99 -21.05
CA LYS A 126 33.65 -19.71 -21.03
C LYS A 126 34.81 -18.78 -21.35
N GLU A 127 35.90 -18.97 -20.62
CA GLU A 127 37.16 -18.32 -20.88
C GLU A 127 37.85 -18.99 -22.08
N THR A 128 38.27 -18.17 -23.04
CA THR A 128 39.00 -18.58 -24.25
C THR A 128 40.27 -17.76 -24.37
N GLY A 129 41.17 -18.14 -25.29
CA GLY A 129 42.39 -17.36 -25.57
C GLY A 129 42.15 -15.93 -26.09
N TYR A 130 40.90 -15.59 -26.45
CA TYR A 130 40.50 -14.27 -26.94
C TYR A 130 39.64 -13.50 -25.91
N GLY A 131 39.33 -14.08 -24.76
CA GLY A 131 38.44 -13.49 -23.74
C GLY A 131 37.28 -14.41 -23.35
N LEU A 132 36.36 -13.87 -22.57
CA LEU A 132 35.14 -14.50 -22.08
C LEU A 132 34.08 -14.52 -23.19
N THR A 133 33.53 -15.70 -23.47
CA THR A 133 32.61 -15.93 -24.58
C THR A 133 31.37 -16.69 -24.14
N TYR A 134 30.23 -16.36 -24.74
CA TYR A 134 28.98 -17.09 -24.51
C TYR A 134 29.03 -18.50 -25.10
N ALA A 135 28.76 -19.51 -24.26
CA ALA A 135 28.76 -20.93 -24.58
C ALA A 135 27.37 -21.59 -24.49
N GLY A 136 26.31 -20.81 -24.25
CA GLY A 136 24.95 -21.32 -24.20
C GLY A 136 24.41 -21.73 -25.58
N ARG A 137 23.30 -22.49 -25.55
CA ARG A 137 22.71 -23.09 -26.77
C ARG A 137 21.78 -22.16 -27.53
N LYS A 138 21.10 -21.27 -26.81
CA LYS A 138 20.16 -20.31 -27.39
C LYS A 138 20.88 -18.99 -27.60
N ASP A 139 20.42 -18.23 -28.58
CA ASP A 139 20.93 -16.88 -28.75
C ASP A 139 20.29 -15.97 -27.67
N PRO A 140 21.12 -15.32 -26.82
CA PRO A 140 20.63 -14.48 -25.74
C PRO A 140 19.82 -13.28 -26.23
N ALA A 141 20.10 -12.75 -27.43
CA ALA A 141 19.37 -11.60 -27.97
C ALA A 141 17.87 -11.89 -28.20
N PHE A 142 17.49 -13.16 -28.36
CA PHE A 142 16.07 -13.58 -28.45
C PHE A 142 15.47 -14.00 -27.11
N SER A 143 16.29 -14.06 -26.06
CA SER A 143 15.87 -14.50 -24.72
C SER A 143 15.80 -13.33 -23.72
N VAL A 144 16.52 -12.24 -23.99
CA VAL A 144 16.53 -11.02 -23.19
C VAL A 144 15.54 -10.03 -23.82
N SER A 145 14.47 -9.72 -23.09
CA SER A 145 13.52 -8.68 -23.46
C SER A 145 14.08 -7.31 -23.04
N LEU A 146 13.80 -6.28 -23.87
CA LEU A 146 14.15 -4.89 -23.57
C LEU A 146 13.02 -4.14 -22.86
N ASP A 147 11.79 -4.63 -23.01
CA ASP A 147 10.55 -4.03 -22.51
C ASP A 147 10.03 -4.71 -21.24
N GLN A 148 10.60 -5.84 -20.84
CA GLN A 148 10.19 -6.63 -19.67
C GLN A 148 11.40 -7.13 -18.88
N ILE A 149 11.44 -6.76 -17.60
CA ILE A 149 12.55 -7.13 -16.69
C ILE A 149 12.39 -8.58 -16.19
N SER A 150 11.15 -9.02 -15.95
CA SER A 150 10.88 -10.40 -15.52
C SER A 150 10.94 -11.36 -16.71
N SER A 151 11.34 -12.61 -16.47
CA SER A 151 11.23 -13.71 -17.46
C SER A 151 9.98 -14.59 -17.22
N ASP A 152 9.16 -14.21 -16.24
CA ASP A 152 8.01 -14.97 -15.79
C ASP A 152 6.70 -14.40 -16.33
N HIS A 153 6.31 -14.89 -17.51
CA HIS A 153 5.17 -14.39 -18.26
C HIS A 153 4.05 -15.41 -18.41
N PHE A 154 2.83 -14.88 -18.51
CA PHE A 154 1.61 -15.56 -18.86
C PHE A 154 1.20 -15.22 -20.28
N LYS A 155 0.72 -16.23 -21.01
CA LYS A 155 0.15 -16.07 -22.35
C LYS A 155 -1.37 -16.05 -22.26
N VAL A 156 -1.98 -14.98 -22.76
CA VAL A 156 -3.43 -14.82 -22.79
C VAL A 156 -3.97 -15.30 -24.14
N PHE A 157 -4.95 -16.21 -24.11
CA PHE A 157 -5.55 -16.82 -25.29
C PHE A 157 -7.04 -16.53 -25.36
N HIS A 158 -7.51 -16.19 -26.56
CA HIS A 158 -8.92 -16.18 -26.92
C HIS A 158 -9.14 -17.09 -28.12
N ASP A 159 -10.05 -18.05 -28.01
CA ASP A 159 -10.33 -19.05 -29.05
C ASP A 159 -9.05 -19.74 -29.59
N LYS A 160 -8.14 -20.11 -28.67
CA LYS A 160 -6.82 -20.74 -28.95
C LYS A 160 -5.83 -19.85 -29.71
N ARG A 161 -6.17 -18.59 -29.98
CA ARG A 161 -5.26 -17.60 -30.56
C ARG A 161 -4.59 -16.82 -29.43
N LEU A 162 -3.27 -16.70 -29.49
CA LEU A 162 -2.52 -15.82 -28.60
C LEU A 162 -2.96 -14.37 -28.83
N MET A 163 -3.47 -13.73 -27.78
CA MET A 163 -3.84 -12.32 -27.79
C MET A 163 -2.68 -11.45 -27.31
N GLU A 164 -2.16 -11.78 -26.13
CA GLU A 164 -1.18 -10.95 -25.42
C GLU A 164 -0.28 -11.81 -24.54
N THR A 165 0.85 -11.25 -24.13
CA THR A 165 1.72 -11.79 -23.07
C THR A 165 1.92 -10.71 -22.01
N MET A 166 1.80 -11.09 -20.74
CA MET A 166 1.95 -10.19 -19.59
C MET A 166 2.81 -10.85 -18.52
N ASP A 167 3.48 -10.08 -17.68
CA ASP A 167 4.22 -10.64 -16.54
C ASP A 167 3.27 -11.19 -15.46
N ARG A 168 3.84 -11.94 -14.50
CA ARG A 168 3.06 -12.52 -13.39
C ARG A 168 2.31 -11.48 -12.55
N GLN A 169 2.88 -10.30 -12.33
CA GLN A 169 2.25 -9.28 -11.49
C GLN A 169 0.98 -8.73 -12.13
N HIS A 170 1.04 -8.41 -13.43
CA HIS A 170 -0.13 -8.02 -14.22
C HIS A 170 -1.12 -9.19 -14.35
N ALA A 171 -0.63 -10.41 -14.58
CA ALA A 171 -1.49 -11.59 -14.62
C ALA A 171 -2.31 -11.79 -13.33
N TYR A 172 -1.71 -11.57 -12.16
CA TYR A 172 -2.39 -11.73 -10.87
C TYR A 172 -3.36 -10.59 -10.55
N SER A 173 -3.08 -9.38 -11.04
CA SER A 173 -3.87 -8.19 -10.71
C SER A 173 -4.99 -7.89 -11.71
N GLU A 174 -4.78 -8.20 -13.00
CA GLU A 174 -5.68 -7.82 -14.10
C GLU A 174 -6.25 -9.01 -14.86
N ALA A 175 -5.60 -10.17 -14.80
CA ALA A 175 -6.01 -11.35 -15.57
C ALA A 175 -6.17 -12.61 -14.72
N HIS A 176 -6.41 -12.46 -13.41
CA HIS A 176 -6.73 -13.57 -12.52
C HIS A 176 -8.08 -14.22 -12.91
N GLU A 177 -8.38 -15.40 -12.39
CA GLU A 177 -9.65 -16.06 -12.69
C GLU A 177 -10.85 -15.17 -12.30
N GLY A 178 -11.81 -15.02 -13.21
CA GLY A 178 -12.95 -14.11 -13.06
C GLY A 178 -12.68 -12.62 -13.33
N ALA A 179 -11.44 -12.22 -13.63
CA ALA A 179 -11.11 -10.84 -13.97
C ALA A 179 -11.75 -10.38 -15.29
N VAL A 180 -12.06 -9.09 -15.37
CA VAL A 180 -12.40 -8.40 -16.62
C VAL A 180 -11.13 -7.79 -17.18
N LEU A 181 -10.64 -8.36 -18.28
CA LEU A 181 -9.49 -7.89 -19.03
C LEU A 181 -9.97 -6.99 -20.19
N ILE A 182 -9.35 -5.83 -20.35
CA ILE A 182 -9.61 -4.91 -21.46
C ILE A 182 -8.45 -5.00 -22.43
N ASN A 183 -8.74 -5.34 -23.69
CA ASN A 183 -7.73 -5.36 -24.76
C ASN A 183 -8.24 -4.60 -25.98
N GLN A 184 -7.53 -3.54 -26.37
CA GLN A 184 -7.89 -2.67 -27.50
C GLN A 184 -9.32 -2.11 -27.46
N GLY A 185 -9.83 -1.83 -26.25
CA GLY A 185 -11.18 -1.30 -26.02
C GLY A 185 -12.29 -2.36 -25.97
N GLU A 186 -11.95 -3.63 -26.18
CA GLU A 186 -12.89 -4.75 -26.06
C GLU A 186 -12.72 -5.44 -24.70
N THR A 187 -13.84 -5.85 -24.11
CA THR A 187 -13.86 -6.52 -22.80
C THR A 187 -13.88 -8.04 -22.92
N TYR A 188 -13.10 -8.68 -22.06
CA TYR A 188 -12.97 -10.12 -21.97
C TYR A 188 -13.05 -10.55 -20.51
N ILE A 189 -13.67 -11.71 -20.24
CA ILE A 189 -13.62 -12.33 -18.92
C ILE A 189 -12.65 -13.49 -18.92
N VAL A 190 -11.83 -13.56 -17.88
CA VAL A 190 -10.93 -14.68 -17.64
C VAL A 190 -11.71 -15.90 -17.18
N ASP A 191 -11.74 -16.91 -18.04
CA ASP A 191 -12.44 -18.18 -17.82
C ASP A 191 -11.58 -19.19 -17.07
N SER A 192 -10.26 -19.16 -17.27
CA SER A 192 -9.35 -20.08 -16.58
C SER A 192 -7.96 -19.48 -16.43
N PHE A 193 -7.36 -19.66 -15.27
CA PHE A 193 -5.99 -19.24 -14.98
C PHE A 193 -5.10 -20.46 -14.69
N ASN A 194 -4.26 -20.88 -15.64
CA ASN A 194 -3.39 -22.06 -15.47
C ASN A 194 -1.98 -21.64 -15.06
N LEU A 195 -1.71 -21.70 -13.75
CA LEU A 195 -0.40 -21.41 -13.15
C LEU A 195 0.74 -22.30 -13.71
N PRO A 196 0.64 -23.65 -13.72
CA PRO A 196 1.71 -24.50 -14.23
C PRO A 196 2.05 -24.28 -15.71
N GLN A 197 1.04 -24.08 -16.56
CA GLN A 197 1.23 -23.88 -18.00
C GLN A 197 1.48 -22.42 -18.38
N ARG A 198 1.34 -21.49 -17.43
CA ARG A 198 1.43 -20.04 -17.64
C ARG A 198 0.52 -19.57 -18.77
N SER A 199 -0.72 -20.07 -18.77
CA SER A 199 -1.70 -19.76 -19.79
C SER A 199 -3.00 -19.29 -19.17
N ILE A 200 -3.55 -18.22 -19.72
CA ILE A 200 -4.81 -17.61 -19.32
C ILE A 200 -5.75 -17.72 -20.50
N ASN A 201 -6.97 -18.25 -20.29
CA ASN A 201 -7.99 -18.27 -21.33
C ASN A 201 -9.04 -17.22 -21.03
N VAL A 202 -9.40 -16.45 -22.05
CA VAL A 202 -10.39 -15.39 -21.95
C VAL A 202 -11.52 -15.59 -22.96
N LYS A 203 -12.72 -15.18 -22.57
CA LYS A 203 -13.91 -15.16 -23.42
C LYS A 203 -14.33 -13.72 -23.63
N LYS A 204 -14.54 -13.34 -24.89
CA LYS A 204 -15.06 -12.01 -25.23
C LYS A 204 -16.47 -11.86 -24.64
N MET A 205 -16.69 -10.82 -23.86
CA MET A 205 -18.01 -10.52 -23.30
C MET A 205 -18.13 -9.03 -23.05
N ASP A 206 -19.20 -8.43 -23.57
CA ASP A 206 -19.51 -7.02 -23.35
C ASP A 206 -20.05 -6.85 -21.92
N VAL A 207 -19.30 -6.13 -21.08
CA VAL A 207 -19.63 -5.89 -19.68
C VAL A 207 -19.44 -4.41 -19.36
N ASP A 208 -20.30 -3.89 -18.49
CA ASP A 208 -20.29 -2.49 -18.03
C ASP A 208 -19.54 -2.30 -16.70
N TYR A 209 -18.97 -3.37 -16.14
CA TYR A 209 -18.20 -3.38 -14.91
C TYR A 209 -16.74 -3.77 -15.15
N HIS A 210 -15.86 -3.43 -14.21
CA HIS A 210 -14.46 -3.86 -14.18
C HIS A 210 -14.16 -4.64 -12.89
N THR A 211 -13.00 -5.28 -12.82
CA THR A 211 -12.53 -5.98 -11.63
C THR A 211 -11.36 -5.26 -10.97
N GLN A 212 -11.26 -5.39 -9.64
CA GLN A 212 -10.15 -4.88 -8.86
C GLN A 212 -9.68 -5.97 -7.88
N ALA A 213 -8.44 -6.43 -8.04
CA ALA A 213 -7.83 -7.38 -7.13
C ALA A 213 -7.41 -6.71 -5.81
N LEU A 214 -7.63 -7.39 -4.69
CA LEU A 214 -7.20 -7.00 -3.35
C LEU A 214 -6.02 -7.86 -2.93
N LYS A 215 -5.03 -7.22 -2.31
CA LYS A 215 -3.80 -7.89 -1.90
C LYS A 215 -3.26 -7.34 -0.59
N ASN A 216 -2.66 -8.23 0.19
CA ASN A 216 -1.84 -7.86 1.34
C ASN A 216 -0.38 -7.75 0.89
N VAL A 217 0.33 -6.77 1.42
CA VAL A 217 1.73 -6.52 1.08
C VAL A 217 2.55 -6.62 2.36
N ASP A 218 3.64 -7.39 2.28
CA ASP A 218 4.66 -7.49 3.30
C ASP A 218 6.02 -7.13 2.68
N VAL A 219 6.86 -6.41 3.43
CA VAL A 219 8.18 -5.96 2.99
C VAL A 219 9.18 -6.33 4.07
N SER A 220 10.31 -6.91 3.67
CA SER A 220 11.47 -7.16 4.56
C SER A 220 12.73 -6.55 3.95
N ILE A 221 13.57 -5.94 4.78
CA ILE A 221 14.87 -5.36 4.42
C ILE A 221 15.87 -6.49 4.26
N VAL A 222 16.39 -6.63 3.03
CA VAL A 222 17.42 -7.62 2.72
C VAL A 222 18.80 -7.03 3.01
N LYS A 223 19.03 -5.78 2.59
CA LYS A 223 20.32 -5.11 2.72
C LYS A 223 20.16 -3.60 2.68
N GLU A 224 20.75 -2.90 3.65
CA GLU A 224 20.96 -1.45 3.57
C GLU A 224 22.15 -1.16 2.63
N LEU A 225 21.92 -0.30 1.63
CA LEU A 225 22.94 0.12 0.67
C LEU A 225 23.45 1.53 0.95
N ASP A 226 22.55 2.45 1.31
CA ASP A 226 22.89 3.82 1.65
C ASP A 226 21.97 4.38 2.74
N LYS A 227 22.44 5.42 3.43
CA LYS A 227 21.67 6.19 4.39
C LYS A 227 21.96 7.67 4.23
N ARG A 228 20.91 8.44 3.94
CA ARG A 228 20.99 9.89 3.81
C ARG A 228 20.32 10.58 5.00
N LYS A 229 21.08 11.46 5.65
CA LYS A 229 20.57 12.36 6.68
C LYS A 229 20.21 13.72 6.05
N ILE A 230 18.94 14.12 6.19
CA ILE A 230 18.41 15.40 5.72
C ILE A 230 17.93 16.16 6.96
N GLY A 231 18.73 17.13 7.41
CA GLY A 231 18.49 17.78 8.70
C GLY A 231 18.55 16.79 9.87
N ASN A 232 17.45 16.65 10.61
CA ASN A 232 17.28 15.66 11.69
C ASN A 232 16.51 14.41 11.25
N PHE A 233 16.21 14.28 9.95
CA PHE A 233 15.50 13.14 9.37
C PHE A 233 16.48 12.19 8.67
N GLU A 234 16.29 10.89 8.82
CA GLU A 234 17.12 9.87 8.16
C GLU A 234 16.26 9.05 7.20
N VAL A 235 16.73 8.96 5.96
CA VAL A 235 16.16 8.12 4.91
C VAL A 235 17.17 7.05 4.57
N TYR A 236 16.73 5.81 4.59
CA TYR A 236 17.52 4.65 4.25
C TYR A 236 17.16 4.19 2.85
N PHE A 237 18.12 3.58 2.17
CA PHE A 237 17.95 3.02 0.84
C PHE A 237 18.63 1.67 0.75
N GLY A 238 18.00 0.72 0.07
CA GLY A 238 18.57 -0.61 -0.06
C GLY A 238 17.70 -1.63 -0.76
N GLU A 239 18.12 -2.88 -0.67
CA GLU A 239 17.40 -4.03 -1.21
C GLU A 239 16.32 -4.46 -0.23
N VAL A 240 15.11 -4.61 -0.76
CA VAL A 240 13.95 -5.10 -0.03
C VAL A 240 13.35 -6.29 -0.77
N LYS A 241 12.74 -7.19 -0.02
CA LYS A 241 11.94 -8.28 -0.54
C LYS A 241 10.48 -7.96 -0.30
N VAL A 242 9.70 -7.98 -1.37
CA VAL A 242 8.26 -7.70 -1.35
C VAL A 242 7.52 -9.01 -1.52
N THR A 243 6.55 -9.26 -0.65
CA THR A 243 5.60 -10.36 -0.74
C THR A 243 4.20 -9.79 -0.94
N GLN A 244 3.50 -10.20 -1.99
CA GLN A 244 2.12 -9.81 -2.26
C GLN A 244 1.23 -11.05 -2.25
N ASP A 245 0.19 -11.02 -1.42
CA ASP A 245 -0.78 -12.10 -1.29
C ASP A 245 -2.14 -11.62 -1.79
N PHE A 246 -2.60 -12.17 -2.92
CA PHE A 246 -3.85 -11.79 -3.56
C PHE A 246 -4.96 -12.73 -3.10
N TYR A 247 -5.87 -12.22 -2.27
CA TYR A 247 -6.83 -13.05 -1.54
C TYR A 247 -8.29 -12.84 -1.97
N LYS A 248 -8.61 -11.70 -2.61
CA LYS A 248 -9.95 -11.34 -3.06
C LYS A 248 -9.91 -10.49 -4.32
N TYR A 249 -11.04 -10.38 -5.01
CA TYR A 249 -11.28 -9.32 -5.98
C TYR A 249 -12.72 -8.80 -5.89
N LYS A 250 -12.92 -7.54 -6.30
CA LYS A 250 -14.23 -6.88 -6.37
C LYS A 250 -14.64 -6.71 -7.82
N THR A 251 -15.93 -6.86 -8.11
CA THR A 251 -16.52 -6.33 -9.36
C THR A 251 -17.08 -4.93 -9.08
N MET A 252 -16.76 -3.98 -9.95
CA MET A 252 -16.96 -2.56 -9.72
C MET A 252 -17.66 -1.90 -10.90
N ILE A 253 -18.73 -1.14 -10.64
CA ILE A 253 -19.42 -0.32 -11.64
C ILE A 253 -19.54 1.11 -11.13
N TYR A 254 -19.12 2.09 -11.93
CA TYR A 254 -19.12 3.51 -11.55
C TYR A 254 -18.53 3.79 -10.15
N GLY A 255 -17.48 3.06 -9.77
CA GLY A 255 -16.81 3.18 -8.47
C GLY A 255 -17.52 2.49 -7.29
N LYS A 256 -18.65 1.82 -7.50
CA LYS A 256 -19.37 1.03 -6.48
C LYS A 256 -19.06 -0.45 -6.60
N THR A 257 -18.88 -1.11 -5.46
CA THR A 257 -18.70 -2.57 -5.38
C THR A 257 -20.04 -3.27 -5.62
N LEU A 258 -20.10 -4.09 -6.66
CA LEU A 258 -21.24 -4.95 -6.98
C LEU A 258 -21.16 -6.28 -6.25
N SER A 259 -20.00 -6.91 -6.26
CA SER A 259 -19.77 -8.18 -5.57
C SER A 259 -18.29 -8.34 -5.21
N THR A 260 -18.02 -9.23 -4.26
CA THR A 260 -16.66 -9.58 -3.83
C THR A 260 -16.51 -11.10 -3.92
N HIS A 261 -15.38 -11.55 -4.44
CA HIS A 261 -15.05 -12.95 -4.66
C HIS A 261 -13.70 -13.27 -4.03
N ASN A 262 -13.52 -14.50 -3.55
CA ASN A 262 -12.23 -14.97 -3.06
C ASN A 262 -11.31 -15.31 -4.23
N LEU A 263 -10.01 -15.17 -4.00
CA LEU A 263 -8.97 -15.47 -4.96
C LEU A 263 -7.95 -16.41 -4.31
N GLU A 264 -7.61 -17.49 -5.01
CA GLU A 264 -6.62 -18.46 -4.58
C GLU A 264 -5.41 -18.42 -5.52
N LEU A 265 -4.47 -17.52 -5.23
CA LEU A 265 -3.20 -17.44 -5.95
C LEU A 265 -2.03 -17.63 -4.99
N PRO A 266 -0.95 -18.32 -5.40
CA PRO A 266 0.23 -18.42 -4.56
C PRO A 266 0.90 -17.04 -4.45
N PRO A 267 1.45 -16.68 -3.28
CA PRO A 267 1.97 -15.34 -3.03
C PRO A 267 3.11 -15.00 -4.00
N LEU A 268 3.04 -13.79 -4.56
CA LEU A 268 4.08 -13.23 -5.41
C LEU A 268 5.22 -12.71 -4.53
N LYS A 269 6.46 -13.13 -4.81
CA LYS A 269 7.65 -12.71 -4.05
C LYS A 269 8.73 -12.25 -5.02
N TYR A 270 9.27 -11.07 -4.80
CA TYR A 270 10.36 -10.53 -5.61
C TYR A 270 11.27 -9.62 -4.77
N HIS A 271 12.51 -9.48 -5.23
CA HIS A 271 13.48 -8.57 -4.66
C HIS A 271 13.51 -7.29 -5.50
N THR A 272 13.61 -6.13 -4.85
CA THR A 272 13.67 -4.83 -5.51
C THR A 272 14.46 -3.83 -4.67
N ARG A 273 14.63 -2.61 -5.17
CA ARG A 273 15.19 -1.49 -4.40
C ARG A 273 14.06 -0.66 -3.81
N GLY A 274 14.28 -0.16 -2.61
CA GLY A 274 13.35 0.71 -1.92
C GLY A 274 14.04 1.67 -0.97
N LEU A 275 13.34 2.74 -0.65
CA LEU A 275 13.66 3.61 0.45
C LEU A 275 12.73 3.35 1.63
N TRP A 276 13.21 3.63 2.83
CA TRP A 276 12.38 3.63 4.03
C TRP A 276 12.85 4.67 5.03
N PHE A 277 11.92 5.08 5.88
CA PHE A 277 12.22 5.97 6.99
C PHE A 277 11.34 5.63 8.18
N THR A 278 11.88 5.87 9.37
CA THR A 278 11.20 5.56 10.63
C THR A 278 10.59 6.80 11.24
N ILE A 279 9.43 6.64 11.88
CA ILE A 279 8.77 7.71 12.61
C ILE A 279 9.19 7.64 14.09
N PRO A 280 9.72 8.74 14.66
CA PRO A 280 10.10 8.76 16.08
C PRO A 280 8.90 8.52 17.00
N GLY A 281 9.11 7.77 18.09
CA GLY A 281 8.05 7.45 19.07
C GLY A 281 7.34 8.69 19.60
N MET A 282 8.07 9.78 19.86
CA MET A 282 7.47 11.05 20.30
C MET A 282 6.41 11.62 19.34
N VAL A 283 6.54 11.38 18.03
CA VAL A 283 5.56 11.81 17.03
C VAL A 283 4.32 10.92 17.11
N ALA A 284 4.51 9.61 17.29
CA ALA A 284 3.42 8.65 17.51
C ALA A 284 2.63 9.00 18.78
N ASP A 285 3.32 9.13 19.91
CA ASP A 285 2.71 9.46 21.20
C ASP A 285 1.92 10.78 21.12
N SER A 286 2.47 11.80 20.47
CA SER A 286 1.78 13.08 20.29
C SER A 286 0.55 12.96 19.41
N LEU A 287 0.63 12.19 18.33
CA LEU A 287 -0.49 11.99 17.42
C LEU A 287 -1.63 11.24 18.13
N GLU A 288 -1.32 10.19 18.88
CA GLU A 288 -2.29 9.41 19.66
C GLU A 288 -2.91 10.25 20.80
N ASN A 289 -2.14 11.15 21.42
CA ASN A 289 -2.66 12.09 22.42
C ASN A 289 -3.63 13.13 21.81
N ILE A 290 -3.34 13.63 20.61
CA ILE A 290 -4.18 14.62 19.92
C ILE A 290 -5.44 13.97 19.35
N PHE A 291 -5.31 12.77 18.78
CA PHE A 291 -6.37 12.08 18.06
C PHE A 291 -6.76 10.80 18.79
N THR A 292 -7.86 10.86 19.53
CA THR A 292 -8.37 9.75 20.37
C THR A 292 -8.92 8.55 19.60
N LYS A 293 -8.93 8.59 18.26
CA LYS A 293 -9.37 7.47 17.44
C LYS A 293 -8.29 6.37 17.46
N LYS A 294 -8.66 5.15 17.82
CA LYS A 294 -7.77 3.98 17.99
C LYS A 294 -6.79 3.74 16.83
N ASP A 295 -7.23 4.02 15.60
CA ASP A 295 -6.41 3.83 14.40
C ASP A 295 -5.90 5.14 13.80
N ALA A 296 -5.90 6.23 14.57
CA ALA A 296 -5.45 7.53 14.08
C ALA A 296 -3.99 7.45 13.62
N TYR A 297 -3.11 6.82 14.40
CA TYR A 297 -1.70 6.70 14.05
C TYR A 297 -1.50 5.81 12.81
N ALA A 298 -2.05 4.59 12.82
CA ALA A 298 -2.02 3.67 11.67
C ALA A 298 -2.57 4.33 10.39
N GLY A 299 -3.74 4.95 10.49
CA GLY A 299 -4.37 5.65 9.38
C GLY A 299 -3.61 6.91 8.93
N SER A 300 -2.79 7.49 9.79
CA SER A 300 -1.94 8.63 9.44
C SER A 300 -0.71 8.20 8.66
N LEU A 301 -0.05 7.11 9.09
CA LEU A 301 1.05 6.48 8.35
C LEU A 301 0.59 6.02 6.97
N HIS A 302 -0.54 5.33 6.90
CA HIS A 302 -1.13 4.83 5.66
C HIS A 302 -1.56 5.97 4.72
N GLY A 303 -2.18 7.03 5.27
CA GLY A 303 -2.48 8.22 4.48
C GLY A 303 -1.24 8.95 3.97
N ALA A 304 -0.14 8.96 4.75
CA ALA A 304 1.12 9.57 4.33
C ALA A 304 1.80 8.75 3.22
N GLU A 305 1.84 7.43 3.35
CA GLU A 305 2.31 6.52 2.29
C GLU A 305 1.57 6.75 0.98
N HIS A 306 0.22 6.72 1.01
CA HIS A 306 -0.61 6.99 -0.16
C HIS A 306 -0.32 8.34 -0.78
N ALA A 307 -0.28 9.39 0.05
CA ALA A 307 -0.07 10.75 -0.42
C ALA A 307 1.32 10.92 -1.05
N LEU A 308 2.37 10.36 -0.44
CA LEU A 308 3.74 10.41 -0.96
C LEU A 308 3.84 9.71 -2.32
N ILE A 309 3.27 8.51 -2.46
CA ILE A 309 3.26 7.78 -3.74
C ILE A 309 2.45 8.53 -4.80
N SER A 310 1.31 9.13 -4.42
CA SER A 310 0.47 9.89 -5.36
C SER A 310 1.16 11.12 -5.93
N MET A 311 2.04 11.76 -5.15
CA MET A 311 2.77 12.97 -5.55
C MET A 311 4.14 12.67 -6.15
N PHE A 312 4.59 11.42 -6.11
CA PHE A 312 5.88 11.01 -6.63
C PHE A 312 6.10 11.36 -8.12
N PRO A 313 5.12 11.12 -9.03
CA PRO A 313 5.27 11.45 -10.45
C PRO A 313 5.50 12.95 -10.73
N LEU A 314 5.20 13.83 -9.77
CA LEU A 314 5.44 15.28 -9.91
C LEU A 314 6.94 15.64 -9.93
N LEU A 315 7.82 14.72 -9.47
CA LEU A 315 9.26 14.98 -9.30
C LEU A 315 10.13 13.99 -10.08
N VAL A 316 9.64 12.78 -10.30
CA VAL A 316 10.35 11.70 -10.97
C VAL A 316 9.50 11.21 -12.13
N LEU A 317 10.12 10.96 -13.28
CA LEU A 317 9.43 10.52 -14.48
C LEU A 317 9.03 9.05 -14.35
N CYS A 318 7.82 8.79 -13.87
CA CYS A 318 7.26 7.46 -13.71
C CYS A 318 5.73 7.51 -13.71
N ASP A 319 5.08 6.36 -13.94
CA ASP A 319 3.69 6.20 -13.56
C ASP A 319 3.61 5.88 -12.06
N ARG A 320 2.50 6.27 -11.43
CA ARG A 320 2.17 5.81 -10.07
C ARG A 320 2.20 4.28 -9.95
N PHE A 321 1.92 3.54 -11.03
CA PHE A 321 1.94 2.09 -11.12
C PHE A 321 3.34 1.50 -10.94
N ASP A 322 4.39 2.25 -11.26
CA ASP A 322 5.80 1.85 -11.13
C ASP A 322 6.32 1.87 -9.68
N ILE A 323 5.51 2.36 -8.73
CA ILE A 323 5.89 2.54 -7.33
C ILE A 323 4.97 1.74 -6.41
N GLY A 324 5.54 0.92 -5.54
CA GLY A 324 4.86 0.29 -4.43
C GLY A 324 5.12 0.99 -3.10
N GLY A 325 4.31 0.65 -2.11
CA GLY A 325 4.40 1.17 -0.75
C GLY A 325 4.06 0.13 0.29
N LEU A 326 4.52 0.40 1.51
CA LEU A 326 4.00 -0.19 2.73
C LEU A 326 4.17 0.81 3.87
N SER A 327 3.15 0.96 4.71
CA SER A 327 3.26 1.62 6.00
C SER A 327 2.89 0.65 7.10
N THR A 328 3.61 0.74 8.21
CA THR A 328 3.34 -0.10 9.38
C THR A 328 3.66 0.62 10.68
N ASN A 329 2.86 0.38 11.72
CA ASN A 329 3.10 0.87 13.08
C ASN A 329 4.36 0.27 13.71
N TYR A 330 4.77 -0.91 13.25
CA TYR A 330 5.96 -1.59 13.73
C TYR A 330 6.49 -2.54 12.66
N HIS A 331 7.68 -2.24 12.17
CA HIS A 331 8.42 -3.11 11.27
C HIS A 331 9.52 -3.87 12.05
N PRO A 332 9.54 -5.22 12.04
CA PRO A 332 10.41 -6.03 12.90
C PRO A 332 11.90 -5.64 12.86
N GLU A 333 12.44 -5.42 11.66
CA GLU A 333 13.88 -5.15 11.49
C GLU A 333 14.27 -3.72 11.87
N THR A 334 13.33 -2.77 11.84
CA THR A 334 13.59 -1.38 12.25
C THR A 334 13.24 -1.11 13.71
N GLY A 335 12.42 -1.98 14.32
CA GLY A 335 11.89 -1.81 15.68
C GLY A 335 10.96 -0.60 15.86
N LYS A 336 10.53 0.04 14.78
CA LYS A 336 9.79 1.32 14.78
C LYS A 336 8.67 1.30 13.74
N ALA A 337 7.81 2.31 13.81
CA ALA A 337 6.88 2.62 12.74
C ALA A 337 7.67 3.08 11.52
N THR A 338 7.35 2.51 10.36
CA THR A 338 8.17 2.65 9.16
C THR A 338 7.28 2.77 7.93
N ILE A 339 7.65 3.68 7.04
CA ILE A 339 7.06 3.83 5.71
C ILE A 339 8.12 3.43 4.69
N PHE A 340 7.74 2.52 3.80
CA PHE A 340 8.51 2.05 2.65
C PHE A 340 7.92 2.60 1.37
N ILE A 341 8.80 3.00 0.45
CA ILE A 341 8.47 3.28 -0.94
C ILE A 341 9.49 2.49 -1.77
N TYR A 342 9.02 1.66 -2.70
CA TYR A 342 9.88 0.75 -3.46
C TYR A 342 9.49 0.68 -4.92
N ASP A 343 10.42 0.24 -5.76
CA ASP A 343 10.18 0.08 -7.19
C ASP A 343 9.31 -1.16 -7.43
N ALA A 344 8.24 -1.03 -8.22
CA ALA A 344 7.30 -2.12 -8.49
C ALA A 344 7.82 -3.18 -9.49
N TYR A 345 9.13 -3.17 -9.76
CA TYR A 345 9.82 -4.07 -10.68
C TYR A 345 10.91 -4.85 -9.95
N GLU A 346 11.12 -6.11 -10.36
CA GLU A 346 12.20 -6.95 -9.83
C GLU A 346 13.58 -6.31 -10.12
N GLY A 347 14.45 -6.29 -9.11
CA GLY A 347 15.79 -5.68 -9.18
C GLY A 347 15.83 -4.15 -9.01
N GLY A 348 14.69 -3.46 -9.15
CA GLY A 348 14.59 -2.00 -9.10
C GLY A 348 14.94 -1.31 -10.42
N ILE A 349 14.39 -0.13 -10.64
CA ILE A 349 14.61 0.71 -11.85
C ILE A 349 15.16 2.10 -11.51
N GLY A 350 15.49 2.34 -10.24
CA GLY A 350 16.16 3.55 -9.75
C GLY A 350 15.21 4.62 -9.24
N LEU A 351 13.89 4.41 -9.29
CA LEU A 351 12.91 5.42 -8.87
C LEU A 351 13.08 5.77 -7.39
N SER A 352 13.14 4.74 -6.54
CA SER A 352 13.31 4.90 -5.10
C SER A 352 14.63 5.58 -4.74
N GLU A 353 15.71 5.28 -5.47
CA GLU A 353 17.01 5.95 -5.29
C GLU A 353 16.90 7.45 -5.54
N LYS A 354 16.26 7.82 -6.66
CA LYS A 354 16.04 9.23 -6.99
C LYS A 354 15.16 9.93 -5.97
N ALA A 355 14.16 9.24 -5.42
CA ALA A 355 13.27 9.81 -4.40
C ALA A 355 13.99 10.17 -3.10
N VAL A 356 15.08 9.49 -2.75
CA VAL A 356 15.94 9.89 -1.61
C VAL A 356 16.52 11.28 -1.85
N GLU A 357 16.90 11.61 -3.09
CA GLU A 357 17.46 12.92 -3.43
C GLU A 357 16.45 14.06 -3.37
N VAL A 358 15.20 13.78 -3.76
CA VAL A 358 14.12 14.78 -3.82
C VAL A 358 13.17 14.71 -2.62
N MET A 359 13.53 13.97 -1.57
CA MET A 359 12.66 13.66 -0.43
C MET A 359 12.07 14.91 0.24
N GLU A 360 12.90 15.94 0.49
CA GLU A 360 12.41 17.19 1.08
C GLU A 360 11.29 17.81 0.24
N LYS A 361 11.50 17.89 -1.07
CA LYS A 361 10.50 18.47 -1.97
C LYS A 361 9.26 17.58 -2.07
N LEU A 362 9.44 16.27 -2.07
CA LEU A 362 8.33 15.29 -2.11
C LEU A 362 7.43 15.43 -0.87
N VAL A 363 8.01 15.50 0.33
CA VAL A 363 7.25 15.71 1.57
C VAL A 363 6.53 17.05 1.55
N GLU A 364 7.20 18.12 1.10
CA GLU A 364 6.62 19.47 1.04
C GLU A 364 5.37 19.53 0.14
N VAL A 365 5.49 19.09 -1.12
CA VAL A 365 4.35 19.11 -2.06
C VAL A 365 3.22 18.19 -1.62
N THR A 366 3.57 17.05 -0.99
CA THR A 366 2.59 16.10 -0.44
C THR A 366 1.81 16.71 0.71
N ARG A 367 2.50 17.36 1.66
CA ARG A 367 1.87 18.07 2.78
C ARG A 367 0.90 19.13 2.27
N ASP A 368 1.35 19.98 1.33
CA ASP A 368 0.54 21.05 0.77
C ASP A 368 -0.70 20.52 0.05
N MET A 369 -0.55 19.43 -0.71
CA MET A 369 -1.65 18.73 -1.37
C MET A 369 -2.70 18.25 -0.37
N VAL A 370 -2.31 17.51 0.67
CA VAL A 370 -3.25 16.95 1.65
C VAL A 370 -3.95 18.07 2.42
N LYS A 371 -3.21 19.12 2.80
CA LYS A 371 -3.73 20.26 3.57
C LYS A 371 -4.68 21.15 2.77
N SER A 372 -4.46 21.32 1.46
CA SER A 372 -5.31 22.13 0.59
C SER A 372 -6.63 21.45 0.18
N CYS A 373 -6.76 20.14 0.41
CA CYS A 373 -8.00 19.41 0.15
C CYS A 373 -9.07 19.80 1.18
N GLN A 374 -10.33 19.97 0.74
CA GLN A 374 -11.43 20.40 1.61
C GLN A 374 -12.18 19.24 2.30
N CYS A 375 -11.85 17.98 1.99
CA CYS A 375 -12.50 16.83 2.62
C CYS A 375 -12.15 16.72 4.11
N SER A 376 -13.03 16.09 4.91
CA SER A 376 -12.81 15.92 6.35
C SER A 376 -12.05 14.65 6.71
N LYS A 377 -12.40 13.52 6.08
CA LYS A 377 -11.87 12.18 6.43
C LYS A 377 -10.70 11.72 5.55
N GLY A 378 -10.61 12.24 4.33
CA GLY A 378 -9.77 11.71 3.25
C GLY A 378 -10.62 11.40 2.02
N CYS A 379 -10.05 11.54 0.82
CA CYS A 379 -10.73 11.28 -0.45
C CYS A 379 -9.71 10.99 -1.58
N PRO A 380 -10.16 10.61 -2.80
CA PRO A 380 -9.32 10.40 -3.98
C PRO A 380 -8.39 11.58 -4.34
N THR A 381 -8.76 12.81 -3.96
CA THR A 381 -7.93 13.99 -4.19
C THR A 381 -6.80 14.15 -3.15
N CYS A 382 -6.67 13.27 -2.16
CA CYS A 382 -5.63 13.43 -1.13
C CYS A 382 -4.96 12.14 -0.63
N ILE A 383 -5.64 11.32 0.17
CA ILE A 383 -5.02 10.21 0.90
C ILE A 383 -5.58 8.84 0.50
N TYR A 384 -6.46 8.79 -0.50
CA TYR A 384 -6.96 7.53 -1.04
C TYR A 384 -6.05 7.08 -2.17
N SER A 385 -5.71 5.79 -2.15
CA SER A 385 -4.99 5.13 -3.23
C SER A 385 -5.88 4.09 -3.87
N PRO A 386 -6.03 4.09 -5.21
CA PRO A 386 -6.72 2.99 -5.90
C PRO A 386 -5.91 1.69 -5.90
N LYS A 387 -4.63 1.74 -5.50
CA LYS A 387 -3.78 0.57 -5.30
C LYS A 387 -3.95 -0.09 -3.94
N CYS A 388 -4.65 0.58 -3.01
CA CYS A 388 -4.77 0.10 -1.65
C CYS A 388 -5.54 -1.22 -1.61
N GLY A 389 -4.85 -2.31 -1.25
CA GLY A 389 -5.45 -3.63 -1.09
C GLY A 389 -6.30 -3.78 0.18
N ASN A 390 -6.23 -2.80 1.09
CA ASN A 390 -6.96 -2.77 2.35
C ASN A 390 -8.16 -1.81 2.33
N ASP A 391 -8.76 -1.61 1.15
CA ASP A 391 -9.98 -0.79 0.96
C ASP A 391 -9.86 0.64 1.51
N ASN A 392 -8.66 1.21 1.48
CA ASN A 392 -8.36 2.54 2.05
C ASN A 392 -8.73 2.67 3.54
N LYS A 393 -8.51 1.60 4.32
CA LYS A 393 -8.75 1.56 5.77
C LYS A 393 -7.57 0.92 6.52
N PRO A 394 -7.19 1.45 7.70
CA PRO A 394 -7.63 2.74 8.25
C PRO A 394 -6.98 3.93 7.51
N LEU A 395 -7.64 5.09 7.51
CA LEU A 395 -7.09 6.36 7.03
C LEU A 395 -7.48 7.51 7.96
N HIS A 396 -6.57 8.46 8.16
CA HIS A 396 -6.80 9.59 9.06
C HIS A 396 -6.13 10.88 8.57
N LYS A 397 -6.89 11.71 7.84
CA LYS A 397 -6.36 12.92 7.17
C LYS A 397 -5.63 13.91 8.09
N ASN A 398 -6.23 14.32 9.21
CA ASN A 398 -5.62 15.33 10.07
C ASN A 398 -4.32 14.83 10.70
N GLY A 399 -4.26 13.54 11.01
CA GLY A 399 -3.04 12.93 11.52
C GLY A 399 -2.00 12.71 10.41
N THR A 400 -2.40 12.43 9.17
CA THR A 400 -1.49 12.47 8.01
C THR A 400 -0.87 13.86 7.83
N ILE A 401 -1.64 14.93 7.95
CA ILE A 401 -1.12 16.31 7.89
C ILE A 401 -0.11 16.54 9.03
N PHE A 402 -0.47 16.16 10.26
CA PHE A 402 0.42 16.27 11.42
C PHE A 402 1.74 15.51 11.22
N LEU A 403 1.67 14.28 10.71
CA LEU A 403 2.83 13.44 10.43
C LEU A 403 3.74 14.06 9.36
N LEU A 404 3.17 14.53 8.25
CA LEU A 404 3.93 15.18 7.18
C LEU A 404 4.54 16.52 7.65
N ASP A 405 3.83 17.30 8.46
CA ASP A 405 4.36 18.51 9.10
C ASP A 405 5.52 18.18 10.04
N ALA A 406 5.42 17.11 10.84
CA ALA A 406 6.50 16.64 11.70
C ALA A 406 7.74 16.21 10.90
N ILE A 407 7.56 15.45 9.81
CA ILE A 407 8.65 15.06 8.91
C ILE A 407 9.32 16.30 8.31
N LEU A 408 8.53 17.27 7.83
CA LEU A 408 9.07 18.49 7.24
C LEU A 408 9.84 19.35 8.25
N LYS A 409 9.36 19.45 9.50
CA LYS A 409 10.08 20.13 10.59
C LYS A 409 11.40 19.43 10.92
N MET A 410 11.43 18.10 10.95
CA MET A 410 12.66 17.34 11.14
C MET A 410 13.66 17.59 10.00
N ILE A 411 13.19 17.61 8.76
CA ILE A 411 14.00 17.92 7.57
C ILE A 411 14.58 19.35 7.65
N LYS A 412 13.77 20.34 8.03
CA LYS A 412 14.18 21.76 8.11
C LYS A 412 14.90 22.14 9.42
N CYS A 413 15.14 21.17 10.31
CA CYS A 413 15.73 21.39 11.64
C CYS A 413 14.95 22.42 12.50
N GLU A 414 13.63 22.49 12.32
CA GLU A 414 12.76 23.38 13.07
C GLU A 414 12.33 22.75 14.40
N LYS A 415 11.97 23.57 15.40
CA LYS A 415 11.43 23.07 16.67
C LYS A 415 10.07 22.41 16.44
N MET A 416 9.91 21.21 17.00
CA MET A 416 8.65 20.48 16.97
C MET A 416 7.81 20.91 18.18
N ASP A 417 6.85 21.80 17.95
CA ASP A 417 5.86 22.19 18.97
C ASP A 417 4.86 21.04 19.17
N LEU A 418 5.32 19.96 19.79
CA LEU A 418 4.44 18.85 20.20
C LEU A 418 3.79 19.21 21.54
N PRO A 419 2.46 19.05 21.69
CA PRO A 419 1.80 19.22 22.97
C PRO A 419 2.46 18.26 23.98
N THR A 420 3.22 18.84 24.91
CA THR A 420 4.10 18.11 25.83
C THR A 420 3.39 17.67 27.11
N GLU A 421 2.09 17.98 27.23
CA GLU A 421 1.28 17.57 28.37
C GLU A 421 0.93 16.09 28.21
N SER A 422 1.62 15.25 29.00
CA SER A 422 1.58 13.78 29.08
C SER A 422 2.49 13.00 28.10
N ILE A 423 3.80 13.27 28.15
CA ILE A 423 4.78 12.19 27.88
C ILE A 423 4.64 11.19 29.03
N LEU A 424 4.09 10.00 28.77
CA LEU A 424 4.22 8.87 29.69
C LEU A 424 5.72 8.63 29.90
N GLU A 425 6.21 8.85 31.12
CA GLU A 425 7.61 8.63 31.47
C GLU A 425 8.04 7.22 31.01
N HIS A 426 8.86 7.15 29.98
CA HIS A 426 9.57 5.92 29.65
C HIS A 426 10.53 5.61 30.81
N PRO A 427 10.59 4.36 31.31
CA PRO A 427 11.61 4.00 32.27
C PRO A 427 13.00 4.30 31.67
N PRO A 428 13.94 4.81 32.47
CA PRO A 428 15.17 5.39 31.96
C PRO A 428 15.96 4.37 31.12
N HIS A 429 16.48 4.85 29.99
CA HIS A 429 17.45 4.13 29.18
C HIS A 429 18.55 3.54 30.08
N ILE A 430 18.73 2.22 30.03
CA ILE A 430 19.90 1.58 30.63
C ILE A 430 21.13 2.05 29.84
N THR A 431 21.76 3.12 30.30
CA THR A 431 23.09 3.55 29.86
C THR A 431 24.13 2.67 30.54
N GLY A 432 24.42 1.52 29.95
CA GLY A 432 25.58 0.70 30.28
C GLY A 432 26.39 0.45 29.00
N PRO A 433 27.73 0.40 29.06
CA PRO A 433 28.53 0.10 27.88
C PRO A 433 28.23 -1.33 27.45
N VAL A 434 27.55 -1.49 26.32
CA VAL A 434 27.40 -2.79 25.67
C VAL A 434 28.79 -3.17 25.18
N LYS A 435 29.41 -4.15 25.86
CA LYS A 435 30.66 -4.73 25.41
C LYS A 435 30.42 -5.39 24.06
N THR A 436 31.01 -4.83 23.03
CA THR A 436 31.19 -5.45 21.72
C THR A 436 31.96 -6.75 21.89
N GLN A 437 31.29 -7.88 21.66
CA GLN A 437 31.92 -9.10 21.17
C GLN A 437 31.26 -9.45 19.85
N ALA A 438 32.04 -9.32 18.79
CA ALA A 438 31.73 -9.88 17.48
C ALA A 438 31.70 -11.40 17.61
N ILE A 439 30.55 -11.99 17.28
CA ILE A 439 30.43 -13.40 16.92
C ILE A 439 29.62 -13.41 15.62
N GLY A 440 30.18 -14.07 14.62
CA GLY A 440 29.66 -14.13 13.26
C GLY A 440 28.35 -14.89 13.13
N GLY A 441 27.90 -14.98 11.87
CA GLY A 441 26.58 -15.40 11.46
C GLY A 441 26.03 -16.62 12.18
N GLU A 442 24.93 -16.38 12.89
CA GLU A 442 23.76 -17.23 13.10
C GLU A 442 22.70 -16.29 13.72
N GLY A 443 21.42 -16.52 13.41
CA GLY A 443 20.37 -15.50 13.42
C GLY A 443 20.25 -14.65 14.69
N TYR A 444 19.92 -13.38 14.50
CA TYR A 444 19.41 -12.51 15.56
C TYR A 444 18.18 -13.18 16.18
N GLN A 445 18.31 -13.77 17.36
CA GLN A 445 17.15 -14.13 18.18
C GLN A 445 16.61 -12.82 18.77
N GLU A 446 15.47 -12.36 18.25
CA GLU A 446 14.62 -11.36 18.91
C GLU A 446 14.48 -11.79 20.38
N PHE A 447 14.82 -10.93 21.34
CA PHE A 447 14.33 -11.12 22.70
C PHE A 447 12.83 -10.87 22.67
N GLU A 448 12.06 -11.95 22.49
CA GLU A 448 10.61 -11.95 22.61
C GLU A 448 10.25 -11.46 24.01
N ASN A 449 9.63 -10.29 24.09
CA ASN A 449 9.05 -9.75 25.31
C ASN A 449 7.59 -9.39 25.05
N PRO A 450 6.73 -9.33 26.08
CA PRO A 450 5.30 -9.09 25.91
C PRO A 450 5.02 -7.82 25.11
N ARG A 451 5.74 -6.72 25.39
CA ARG A 451 5.54 -5.42 24.72
C ARG A 451 5.80 -5.47 23.21
N ASN A 452 6.90 -6.09 22.79
CA ASN A 452 7.25 -6.20 21.37
C ASN A 452 6.30 -7.14 20.64
N LEU A 453 5.90 -8.24 21.28
CA LEU A 453 4.92 -9.16 20.71
C LEU A 453 3.51 -8.55 20.64
N THR A 454 3.10 -7.71 21.59
CA THR A 454 1.83 -6.96 21.50
C THR A 454 1.84 -6.05 20.28
N LYS A 455 2.90 -5.27 20.09
CA LYS A 455 3.03 -4.37 18.92
C LYS A 455 3.10 -5.14 17.59
N LYS A 456 3.80 -6.27 17.57
CA LYS A 456 3.86 -7.18 16.41
C LYS A 456 2.47 -7.76 16.10
N GLY A 457 1.72 -8.16 17.11
CA GLY A 457 0.34 -8.62 16.98
C GLY A 457 -0.60 -7.54 16.46
N GLU A 458 -0.51 -6.32 16.98
CA GLU A 458 -1.29 -5.16 16.48
C GLU A 458 -0.95 -4.86 15.02
N SER A 459 0.34 -4.89 14.66
CA SER A 459 0.79 -4.72 13.27
C SER A 459 0.17 -5.76 12.33
N PHE A 460 0.24 -7.05 12.69
CA PHE A 460 -0.42 -8.09 11.91
C PHE A 460 -1.94 -7.91 11.84
N TYR A 461 -2.58 -7.49 12.95
CA TYR A 461 -4.02 -7.26 13.00
C TYR A 461 -4.45 -6.16 12.02
N PHE A 462 -3.77 -5.01 12.02
CA PHE A 462 -4.09 -3.89 11.14
C PHE A 462 -3.73 -4.14 9.67
N ASN A 463 -2.78 -5.04 9.42
CA ASN A 463 -2.43 -5.50 8.06
C ASN A 463 -3.34 -6.64 7.56
N GLY A 464 -4.42 -6.98 8.29
CA GLY A 464 -5.36 -8.04 7.91
C GLY A 464 -4.85 -9.47 8.11
N ASN A 465 -3.65 -9.65 8.66
CA ASN A 465 -3.07 -10.96 8.94
C ASN A 465 -3.52 -11.47 10.33
N HIS A 466 -4.82 -11.78 10.43
CA HIS A 466 -5.44 -12.15 11.70
C HIS A 466 -4.87 -13.43 12.34
N GLN A 467 -4.36 -14.38 11.52
CA GLN A 467 -3.76 -15.62 12.05
C GLN A 467 -2.43 -15.37 12.75
N GLU A 468 -1.53 -14.58 12.15
CA GLU A 468 -0.25 -14.23 12.79
C GLU A 468 -0.43 -13.27 13.97
N ALA A 469 -1.43 -12.38 13.88
CA ALA A 469 -1.84 -11.53 15.00
C ALA A 469 -2.27 -12.38 16.21
N LEU A 470 -3.14 -13.37 15.98
CA LEU A 470 -3.63 -14.27 17.04
C LEU A 470 -2.48 -15.03 17.71
N LYS A 471 -1.53 -15.57 16.92
CA LYS A 471 -0.34 -16.24 17.47
C LYS A 471 0.49 -15.30 18.35
N CYS A 472 0.66 -14.05 17.93
CA CYS A 472 1.38 -13.06 18.73
C CYS A 472 0.66 -12.79 20.05
N PHE A 473 -0.66 -12.55 20.02
CA PHE A 473 -1.43 -12.25 21.23
C PHE A 473 -1.52 -13.44 22.19
N GLN A 474 -1.69 -14.66 21.69
CA GLN A 474 -1.63 -15.88 22.51
C GLN A 474 -0.28 -16.00 23.21
N LYS A 475 0.81 -15.76 22.49
CA LYS A 475 2.16 -15.76 23.08
C LYS A 475 2.36 -14.64 24.11
N VAL A 476 1.79 -13.45 23.88
CA VAL A 476 1.78 -12.38 24.88
C VAL A 476 1.06 -12.82 26.13
N ILE A 477 -0.13 -13.44 26.01
CA ILE A 477 -0.94 -13.92 27.13
C ILE A 477 -0.20 -15.01 27.92
N GLU A 478 0.52 -15.90 27.25
CA GLU A 478 1.37 -16.91 27.90
C GLU A 478 2.51 -16.27 28.72
N MET A 479 3.02 -15.13 28.29
CA MET A 479 4.13 -14.43 28.95
C MET A 479 3.67 -13.40 30.00
N ASP A 480 2.52 -12.79 29.79
CA ASP A 480 1.90 -11.77 30.62
C ASP A 480 0.37 -11.90 30.54
N GLU A 481 -0.18 -12.71 31.45
CA GLU A 481 -1.61 -12.97 31.55
C GLU A 481 -2.43 -11.71 31.89
N ASN A 482 -1.79 -10.62 32.34
CA ASN A 482 -2.44 -9.35 32.69
C ASN A 482 -2.38 -8.32 31.55
N ASN A 483 -1.98 -8.73 30.35
CA ASN A 483 -1.93 -7.83 29.20
C ASN A 483 -3.34 -7.58 28.62
N LEU A 484 -3.96 -6.47 29.01
CA LEU A 484 -5.28 -6.04 28.54
C LEU A 484 -5.40 -6.04 27.00
N THR A 485 -4.38 -5.51 26.32
CA THR A 485 -4.36 -5.36 24.87
C THR A 485 -4.43 -6.70 24.15
N ALA A 486 -3.64 -7.68 24.60
CA ALA A 486 -3.61 -9.00 24.00
C ALA A 486 -4.96 -9.74 24.15
N TRP A 487 -5.58 -9.69 25.33
CA TRP A 487 -6.90 -10.28 25.55
C TRP A 487 -7.99 -9.61 24.69
N LYS A 488 -7.95 -8.27 24.57
CA LYS A 488 -8.92 -7.53 23.76
C LYS A 488 -8.79 -7.86 22.27
N TYR A 489 -7.59 -7.81 21.71
CA TYR A 489 -7.40 -8.12 20.29
C TYR A 489 -7.60 -9.60 19.97
N GLN A 490 -7.24 -10.52 20.87
CA GLN A 490 -7.62 -11.93 20.72
C GLN A 490 -9.14 -12.07 20.61
N GLY A 491 -9.91 -11.41 21.49
CA GLY A 491 -11.37 -11.44 21.43
C GLY A 491 -11.93 -10.90 20.11
N MET A 492 -11.39 -9.78 19.61
CA MET A 492 -11.78 -9.20 18.32
C MET A 492 -11.47 -10.14 17.15
N ILE A 493 -10.31 -10.81 17.17
CA ILE A 493 -9.93 -11.77 16.11
C ILE A 493 -10.82 -13.00 16.13
N LEU A 494 -11.13 -13.53 17.31
CA LEU A 494 -12.02 -14.70 17.46
C LEU A 494 -13.44 -14.37 16.97
N GLU A 495 -13.92 -13.15 17.24
CA GLU A 495 -15.20 -12.67 16.72
C GLU A 495 -15.22 -12.65 15.18
N HIS A 496 -14.13 -12.22 14.54
CA HIS A 496 -13.97 -12.28 13.07
C HIS A 496 -13.89 -13.71 12.51
N GLN A 497 -13.61 -14.71 13.34
CA GLN A 497 -13.53 -16.12 12.99
C GLN A 497 -14.83 -16.89 13.33
N ASP A 498 -15.90 -16.18 13.70
CA ASP A 498 -17.18 -16.73 14.16
C ASP A 498 -17.06 -17.58 15.45
N ASP A 499 -15.95 -17.46 16.20
CA ASP A 499 -15.79 -18.05 17.54
C ASP A 499 -16.25 -17.06 18.62
N HIS A 500 -17.57 -16.82 18.66
CA HIS A 500 -18.19 -15.87 19.59
C HIS A 500 -17.98 -16.27 21.06
N GLN A 501 -17.93 -17.58 21.35
CA GLN A 501 -17.72 -18.08 22.71
C GLN A 501 -16.30 -17.79 23.19
N GLY A 502 -15.28 -18.05 22.35
CA GLY A 502 -13.89 -17.69 22.64
C GLY A 502 -13.68 -16.17 22.76
N ALA A 503 -14.40 -15.38 21.96
CA ALA A 503 -14.41 -13.92 22.05
C ALA A 503 -14.95 -13.43 23.40
N ILE A 504 -16.11 -13.96 23.84
CA ILE A 504 -16.71 -13.63 25.16
C ILE A 504 -15.74 -13.93 26.30
N GLU A 505 -15.06 -15.09 26.27
CA GLU A 505 -14.09 -15.47 27.29
C GLU A 505 -12.90 -14.51 27.33
N SER A 506 -12.37 -14.14 26.15
CA SER A 506 -11.26 -13.20 26.03
C SER A 506 -11.62 -11.80 26.52
N PHE A 507 -12.82 -11.29 26.18
CA PHE A 507 -13.29 -9.99 26.65
C PHE A 507 -13.59 -9.98 28.16
N LYS A 508 -14.13 -11.07 28.71
CA LYS A 508 -14.29 -11.19 30.18
C LYS A 508 -12.95 -11.13 30.89
N LYS A 509 -11.91 -11.79 30.35
CA LYS A 509 -10.54 -11.71 30.88
C LYS A 509 -9.98 -10.29 30.80
N ALA A 510 -10.17 -9.60 29.67
CA ALA A 510 -9.81 -8.17 29.55
C ALA A 510 -10.51 -7.30 30.62
N LEU A 511 -11.80 -7.54 30.91
CA LEU A 511 -12.55 -6.81 31.95
C LEU A 511 -12.19 -7.21 33.38
N GLU A 512 -11.63 -8.41 33.62
CA GLU A 512 -11.05 -8.77 34.91
C GLU A 512 -9.81 -7.91 35.23
N ILE A 513 -9.00 -7.61 34.20
CA ILE A 513 -7.81 -6.77 34.28
C ILE A 513 -8.20 -5.30 34.40
N HIS A 514 -9.05 -4.80 33.50
CA HIS A 514 -9.52 -3.42 33.51
C HIS A 514 -11.05 -3.34 33.52
N LYS A 515 -11.61 -3.19 34.73
CA LYS A 515 -13.05 -3.29 35.03
C LYS A 515 -13.92 -2.22 34.38
N GLU A 516 -13.31 -1.15 33.85
CA GLU A 516 -14.00 0.02 33.30
C GLU A 516 -13.54 0.35 31.88
N ASP A 517 -13.20 -0.66 31.07
CA ASP A 517 -12.91 -0.47 29.64
C ASP A 517 -14.19 -0.45 28.79
N ASP A 518 -14.69 0.74 28.46
CA ASP A 518 -15.94 0.91 27.71
C ASP A 518 -15.95 0.19 26.35
N GLU A 519 -14.81 0.15 25.66
CA GLU A 519 -14.67 -0.53 24.37
C GLU A 519 -14.80 -2.05 24.50
N THR A 520 -14.15 -2.66 25.50
CA THR A 520 -14.31 -4.09 25.79
C THR A 520 -15.74 -4.43 26.19
N PHE A 521 -16.43 -3.55 26.92
CA PHE A 521 -17.86 -3.73 27.21
C PHE A 521 -18.72 -3.72 25.94
N TYR A 522 -18.41 -2.86 24.98
CA TYR A 522 -19.11 -2.81 23.69
C TYR A 522 -18.90 -4.12 22.92
N TYR A 523 -17.66 -4.55 22.73
CA TYR A 523 -17.38 -5.79 22.01
C TYR A 523 -17.94 -7.02 22.72
N LEU A 524 -17.91 -7.06 24.05
CA LEU A 524 -18.58 -8.12 24.81
C LEU A 524 -20.10 -8.14 24.57
N ALA A 525 -20.75 -6.97 24.46
CA ALA A 525 -22.17 -6.90 24.14
C ALA A 525 -22.47 -7.40 22.72
N VAL A 526 -21.63 -7.05 21.75
CA VAL A 526 -21.72 -7.55 20.36
C VAL A 526 -21.54 -9.06 20.32
N SER A 527 -20.50 -9.62 20.95
CA SER A 527 -20.30 -11.06 21.00
C SER A 527 -21.43 -11.79 21.72
N HIS A 528 -22.01 -11.20 22.77
CA HIS A 528 -23.21 -11.76 23.41
C HIS A 528 -24.42 -11.78 22.47
N TYR A 529 -24.60 -10.76 21.63
CA TYR A 529 -25.67 -10.74 20.64
C TYR A 529 -25.46 -11.84 19.58
N ASN A 530 -24.26 -11.93 19.01
CA ASN A 530 -23.92 -12.90 17.98
C ASN A 530 -23.97 -14.35 18.49
N ASN A 531 -23.61 -14.58 19.76
CA ASN A 531 -23.74 -15.89 20.41
C ASN A 531 -25.18 -16.23 20.86
N GLY A 532 -26.16 -15.37 20.61
CA GLY A 532 -27.57 -15.55 21.00
C GLY A 532 -27.86 -15.32 22.49
N CYS A 533 -26.90 -14.83 23.26
CA CYS A 533 -27.04 -14.47 24.68
C CYS A 533 -27.70 -13.08 24.85
N LEU A 534 -28.95 -12.96 24.42
CA LEU A 534 -29.63 -11.66 24.29
C LEU A 534 -29.84 -10.92 25.63
N LYS A 535 -30.04 -11.65 26.74
CA LYS A 535 -30.20 -11.05 28.08
C LYS A 535 -28.89 -10.44 28.57
N GLU A 536 -27.79 -11.16 28.39
CA GLU A 536 -26.45 -10.72 28.72
C GLU A 536 -26.02 -9.54 27.85
N CYS A 537 -26.37 -9.53 26.56
CA CYS A 537 -26.18 -8.39 25.67
C CYS A 537 -26.91 -7.14 26.20
N LYS A 538 -28.21 -7.25 26.52
CA LYS A 538 -29.03 -6.16 27.08
C LYS A 538 -28.41 -5.60 28.37
N ASP A 539 -28.00 -6.47 29.29
CA ASP A 539 -27.42 -6.08 30.57
C ASP A 539 -26.04 -5.41 30.41
N THR A 540 -25.20 -5.94 29.52
CA THR A 540 -23.86 -5.40 29.22
C THR A 540 -23.97 -4.02 28.57
N SER A 541 -24.86 -3.88 27.59
CA SER A 541 -25.14 -2.61 26.90
C SER A 541 -25.68 -1.55 27.86
N LYS A 542 -26.59 -1.92 28.78
CA LYS A 542 -27.09 -1.02 29.83
C LYS A 542 -26.00 -0.56 30.79
N LYS A 543 -25.02 -1.42 31.12
CA LYS A 543 -23.86 -1.02 31.95
C LYS A 543 -22.98 -0.02 31.21
N LEU A 544 -22.72 -0.25 29.91
CA LEU A 544 -21.94 0.65 29.06
C LEU A 544 -22.60 2.03 28.95
N ILE A 545 -23.89 2.09 28.59
CA ILE A 545 -24.63 3.34 28.41
C ILE A 545 -24.72 4.18 29.69
N LYS A 546 -24.72 3.54 30.87
CA LYS A 546 -24.68 4.27 32.15
C LYS A 546 -23.43 5.14 32.27
N ARG A 547 -22.31 4.73 31.69
CA ARG A 547 -21.03 5.47 31.67
C ARG A 547 -20.90 6.35 30.44
N ARG A 548 -21.20 5.81 29.25
CA ARG A 548 -21.13 6.50 27.94
C ARG A 548 -22.51 6.67 27.32
N LYS A 549 -23.17 7.79 27.64
CA LYS A 549 -24.50 8.11 27.11
C LYS A 549 -24.48 8.69 25.69
N ASP A 550 -23.31 9.12 25.24
CA ASP A 550 -23.00 9.81 23.98
C ASP A 550 -22.45 8.87 22.89
N TRP A 551 -22.50 7.56 23.10
CA TRP A 551 -22.03 6.56 22.14
C TRP A 551 -23.23 5.90 21.44
N ASP A 552 -23.45 6.26 20.18
CA ASP A 552 -24.55 5.77 19.35
C ASP A 552 -24.53 4.25 19.14
N ASP A 553 -23.37 3.65 18.83
CA ASP A 553 -23.29 2.19 18.64
C ASP A 553 -23.71 1.39 19.88
N ALA A 554 -23.40 1.92 21.09
CA ALA A 554 -23.82 1.30 22.34
C ALA A 554 -25.35 1.32 22.52
N TRP A 555 -26.01 2.39 22.06
CA TRP A 555 -27.47 2.46 22.01
C TRP A 555 -28.06 1.55 20.93
N CYS A 556 -27.40 1.44 19.78
CA CYS A 556 -27.81 0.54 18.69
C CYS A 556 -27.78 -0.93 19.13
N ILE A 557 -26.68 -1.39 19.73
CA ILE A 557 -26.59 -2.79 20.21
C ILE A 557 -27.59 -3.09 21.34
N LEU A 558 -27.90 -2.11 22.20
CA LEU A 558 -28.99 -2.23 23.16
C LEU A 558 -30.34 -2.40 22.44
N ALA A 559 -30.62 -1.58 21.44
CA ALA A 559 -31.87 -1.63 20.69
C ALA A 559 -32.05 -2.97 19.97
N MET A 560 -31.01 -3.48 19.31
CA MET A 560 -30.99 -4.81 18.68
C MET A 560 -31.29 -5.91 19.69
N SER A 561 -30.66 -5.86 20.88
CA SER A 561 -30.92 -6.83 21.94
C SER A 561 -32.36 -6.78 22.49
N LEU A 562 -32.97 -5.59 22.55
CA LEU A 562 -34.35 -5.38 22.98
C LEU A 562 -35.35 -5.91 21.95
N GLN A 563 -35.12 -5.60 20.68
CA GLN A 563 -35.91 -6.08 19.55
C GLN A 563 -35.90 -7.62 19.51
N ALA A 564 -34.71 -8.22 19.59
CA ALA A 564 -34.57 -9.68 19.61
C ALA A 564 -35.22 -10.35 20.85
N LEU A 565 -35.41 -9.61 21.94
CA LEU A 565 -36.14 -10.05 23.14
C LEU A 565 -37.65 -9.77 23.08
N GLY A 566 -38.16 -9.12 22.02
CA GLY A 566 -39.56 -8.76 21.83
C GLY A 566 -40.02 -7.50 22.56
N ASP A 567 -39.09 -6.65 23.01
CA ASP A 567 -39.35 -5.38 23.71
C ASP A 567 -39.29 -4.21 22.71
N GLU A 568 -40.21 -4.22 21.73
CA GLU A 568 -40.18 -3.33 20.56
C GLU A 568 -40.30 -1.85 20.93
N GLU A 569 -41.11 -1.50 21.93
CA GLU A 569 -41.30 -0.11 22.36
C GLU A 569 -39.99 0.51 22.89
N GLU A 570 -39.25 -0.24 23.69
CA GLU A 570 -37.96 0.21 24.21
C GLU A 570 -36.85 0.14 23.15
N ALA A 571 -36.94 -0.80 22.20
CA ALA A 571 -36.03 -0.86 21.05
C ALA A 571 -36.15 0.39 20.17
N VAL A 572 -37.37 0.81 19.83
CA VAL A 572 -37.63 2.07 19.08
C VAL A 572 -37.00 3.27 19.80
N LYS A 573 -37.22 3.40 21.11
CA LYS A 573 -36.64 4.51 21.90
C LYS A 573 -35.11 4.49 21.88
N ALA A 574 -34.50 3.30 21.94
CA ALA A 574 -33.05 3.14 21.91
C ALA A 574 -32.46 3.46 20.52
N TYR A 575 -33.09 3.02 19.42
CA TYR A 575 -32.67 3.40 18.05
C TYR A 575 -32.81 4.91 17.80
N GLN A 576 -33.94 5.51 18.19
CA GLN A 576 -34.12 6.97 18.11
C GLN A 576 -33.06 7.71 18.93
N LYS A 577 -32.65 7.14 20.08
CA LYS A 577 -31.58 7.71 20.89
C LYS A 577 -30.23 7.63 20.18
N ALA A 578 -29.89 6.50 19.55
CA ALA A 578 -28.69 6.35 18.73
C ALA A 578 -28.67 7.39 17.59
N LEU A 579 -29.77 7.54 16.85
CA LEU A 579 -29.89 8.51 15.76
C LEU A 579 -29.87 9.98 16.24
N SER A 580 -30.33 10.26 17.46
CA SER A 580 -30.22 11.59 18.06
C SER A 580 -28.77 11.99 18.37
N ILE A 581 -27.90 11.00 18.60
CA ILE A 581 -26.47 11.18 18.86
C ILE A 581 -25.72 11.26 17.53
N ASN A 582 -25.99 10.33 16.63
CA ASN A 582 -25.40 10.26 15.30
C ASN A 582 -26.50 9.99 14.25
N PRO A 583 -26.97 11.02 13.53
CA PRO A 583 -27.97 10.85 12.47
C PRO A 583 -27.51 10.00 11.27
N LEU A 584 -26.22 9.65 11.20
CA LEU A 584 -25.62 8.83 10.15
C LEU A 584 -25.35 7.38 10.59
N ASN A 585 -25.89 6.94 11.74
CA ASN A 585 -25.78 5.55 12.16
C ASN A 585 -26.71 4.68 11.29
N GLU A 586 -26.13 4.04 10.26
CA GLU A 586 -26.87 3.24 9.27
C GLU A 586 -27.58 2.05 9.93
N ASP A 587 -26.90 1.31 10.81
CA ASP A 587 -27.48 0.17 11.53
C ASP A 587 -28.72 0.59 12.34
N ALA A 588 -28.66 1.73 13.03
CA ALA A 588 -29.80 2.23 13.80
C ALA A 588 -30.94 2.74 12.92
N ALA A 589 -30.64 3.30 11.75
CA ALA A 589 -31.65 3.79 10.80
C ALA A 589 -32.38 2.62 10.11
N ASP A 590 -31.63 1.64 9.62
CA ASP A 590 -32.16 0.50 8.88
C ASP A 590 -33.01 -0.37 9.80
N ASN A 591 -32.51 -0.74 10.98
CA ASN A 591 -33.28 -1.55 11.93
C ASN A 591 -34.51 -0.80 12.49
N LEU A 592 -34.46 0.52 12.64
CA LEU A 592 -35.63 1.30 13.06
C LEU A 592 -36.70 1.35 11.96
N ASN A 593 -36.30 1.49 10.70
CA ASN A 593 -37.25 1.46 9.58
C ASN A 593 -37.91 0.08 9.49
N GLU A 594 -37.15 -1.01 9.60
CA GLU A 594 -37.69 -2.38 9.61
C GLU A 594 -38.66 -2.62 10.77
N LEU A 595 -38.44 -2.00 11.93
CA LEU A 595 -39.31 -2.14 13.10
C LEU A 595 -40.61 -1.30 13.00
N LEU A 596 -40.63 -0.29 12.13
CA LEU A 596 -41.77 0.62 11.95
C LEU A 596 -42.63 0.29 10.72
N ASP A 597 -42.10 -0.48 9.77
CA ASP A 597 -42.81 -1.07 8.62
C ASP A 597 -43.62 -2.31 9.04
#